data_AF-A0A368KVA9-F1
#
_entry.id   AF-A0A368KVA9-F1
#
_cell.length_a   1.000
_cell.length_b   1.000
_cell.length_c   1.000
_cell.angle_alpha   90.00
_cell.angle_beta   90.00
_cell.angle_gamma   90.00
#
_symmetry.space_group_name_H-M   'P 1'
#
loop_
_entity.id
_entity.type
_entity.pdbx_description
1 polymer ?
#
loop_
_entity_poly.entity_id
_entity_poly.type
_entity_poly.pdbx_seq_one_letter_code
_entity_poly.pdbx_strand_id
1 'polypeptide(L)'
;MNPDQPNADDIAATTDDSGMPPFTLRMLLVWVAICAVLIEFWRQGNSRSEDLAWDSLVGIKLVIWSAGLSGLGLRIWWWKQGRNIPWQPGHWLLCLVGCVGLSPILSKLVLEIFWRIDPYPNPVGLLIQQSFPYVFLLAAVLAIWGVIFFAPMRHVWTLALFPEAITRSLSLVLELYFAIFQPLLIPSGSTTYTVVIWGYGIISTISPLPILILALWDGVMNEQPRDWMHWAGVAAWSLLMLYPYLAAVVLLLGIQ
;
A
#
# COMPACT_ATOMS: atom_id res chain seq x y z
N MET A 1 35.82 21.67 -44.36
CA MET A 1 34.81 21.58 -43.29
C MET A 1 33.63 22.42 -43.74
N ASN A 2 32.46 21.79 -43.88
CA ASN A 2 31.27 22.45 -44.42
C ASN A 2 30.60 23.26 -43.28
N PRO A 3 30.40 24.58 -43.41
CA PRO A 3 29.89 25.43 -42.33
C PRO A 3 28.37 25.32 -42.09
N ASP A 4 27.65 24.50 -42.87
CA ASP A 4 26.18 24.41 -42.84
C ASP A 4 25.62 23.15 -42.14
N GLN A 5 26.43 22.43 -41.36
CA GLN A 5 25.89 21.40 -40.48
C GLN A 5 25.53 22.02 -39.13
N PRO A 6 24.23 22.11 -38.76
CA PRO A 6 23.86 22.52 -37.42
C PRO A 6 24.51 21.58 -36.42
N ASN A 7 25.13 22.16 -35.40
CA ASN A 7 25.82 21.41 -34.36
C ASN A 7 24.82 20.42 -33.74
N ALA A 8 25.24 19.19 -33.44
CA ALA A 8 24.36 18.19 -32.84
C ALA A 8 23.73 18.69 -31.52
N ASP A 9 24.39 19.66 -30.87
CA ASP A 9 23.94 20.34 -29.67
C ASP A 9 22.82 21.36 -29.94
N ASP A 10 22.73 21.95 -31.14
CA ASP A 10 21.64 22.87 -31.54
C ASP A 10 20.35 22.11 -31.89
N ILE A 11 20.47 20.86 -32.31
CA ILE A 11 19.32 19.95 -32.54
C ILE A 11 18.75 19.45 -31.21
N ALA A 12 19.60 19.29 -30.18
CA ALA A 12 19.16 18.90 -28.84
C ALA A 12 18.38 20.02 -28.12
N ALA A 13 18.63 21.30 -28.46
CA ALA A 13 17.95 22.45 -27.84
C ALA A 13 16.63 22.85 -28.53
N THR A 14 16.31 22.28 -29.70
CA THR A 14 15.09 22.60 -30.48
C THR A 14 14.00 21.55 -30.37
N THR A 15 14.20 20.49 -29.58
CA THR A 15 13.13 19.59 -29.13
C THR A 15 12.62 20.05 -27.77
N ASP A 16 12.02 21.24 -27.75
CA ASP A 16 11.10 21.64 -26.68
C ASP A 16 9.82 20.80 -26.87
N ASP A 17 9.95 19.54 -26.47
CA ASP A 17 8.97 18.49 -26.68
C ASP A 17 7.81 18.77 -25.72
N SER A 18 6.70 19.29 -26.27
CA SER A 18 5.40 19.44 -25.60
C SER A 18 4.83 18.12 -25.00
N GLY A 19 5.58 17.02 -25.14
CA GLY A 19 5.27 15.67 -24.68
C GLY A 19 6.02 15.20 -23.42
N MET A 20 6.84 16.02 -22.75
CA MET A 20 7.39 15.58 -21.45
C MET A 20 6.26 15.39 -20.42
N PRO A 21 6.15 14.23 -19.74
CA PRO A 21 5.17 14.09 -18.68
C PRO A 21 5.55 15.07 -17.55
N PRO A 22 4.63 15.90 -17.06
CA PRO A 22 4.94 16.94 -16.07
C PRO A 22 5.30 16.33 -14.71
N PHE A 23 5.19 15.01 -14.54
CA PHE A 23 5.60 14.29 -13.33
C PHE A 23 6.62 13.20 -13.67
N THR A 24 7.88 13.48 -13.33
CA THR A 24 9.00 12.55 -13.44
C THR A 24 9.10 11.68 -12.18
N LEU A 25 9.81 10.55 -12.24
CA LEU A 25 10.22 9.77 -11.07
C LEU A 25 10.79 10.68 -9.95
N ARG A 26 11.47 11.76 -10.33
CA ARG A 26 11.98 12.78 -9.40
C ARG A 26 10.89 13.42 -8.56
N MET A 27 9.71 13.71 -9.12
CA MET A 27 8.60 14.27 -8.34
C MET A 27 7.98 13.26 -7.36
N LEU A 28 7.88 11.97 -7.73
CA LEU A 28 7.47 10.93 -6.76
C LEU A 28 8.51 10.82 -5.65
N LEU A 29 9.80 10.79 -6.00
CA LEU A 29 10.90 10.73 -5.03
C LEU A 29 10.95 11.98 -4.15
N VAL A 30 10.63 13.16 -4.67
CA VAL A 30 10.53 14.40 -3.88
C VAL A 30 9.36 14.30 -2.90
N TRP A 31 8.19 13.81 -3.30
CA TRP A 31 7.08 13.59 -2.37
C TRP A 31 7.40 12.55 -1.30
N VAL A 32 8.01 11.44 -1.70
CA VAL A 32 8.49 10.40 -0.78
C VAL A 32 9.54 10.96 0.18
N ALA A 33 10.49 11.76 -0.31
CA ALA A 33 11.52 12.39 0.50
C ALA A 33 10.94 13.44 1.46
N ILE A 34 9.99 14.26 1.02
CA ILE A 34 9.29 15.22 1.89
C ILE A 34 8.54 14.46 2.99
N CYS A 35 7.80 13.40 2.67
CA CYS A 35 7.16 12.57 3.67
C CYS A 35 8.17 11.93 4.63
N ALA A 36 9.25 11.35 4.11
CA ALA A 36 10.30 10.75 4.93
C ALA A 36 10.95 11.76 5.89
N VAL A 37 11.24 12.98 5.41
CA VAL A 37 11.80 14.07 6.22
C VAL A 37 10.80 14.56 7.28
N LEU A 38 9.52 14.73 6.93
CA LEU A 38 8.48 15.13 7.89
C LEU A 38 8.27 14.07 8.98
N ILE A 39 8.35 12.79 8.61
CA ILE A 39 8.29 11.66 9.54
C ILE A 39 9.51 11.65 10.46
N GLU A 40 10.72 11.81 9.91
CA GLU A 40 11.96 11.87 10.68
C GLU A 40 11.96 13.06 11.65
N PHE A 41 11.43 14.21 11.21
CA PHE A 41 11.24 15.38 12.06
C PHE A 41 10.22 15.12 13.18
N TRP A 42 9.09 14.47 12.87
CA TRP A 42 8.11 14.04 13.87
C TRP A 42 8.71 13.03 14.86
N ARG A 43 9.52 12.09 14.37
CA ARG A 43 10.23 11.08 15.16
C ARG A 43 11.18 11.72 16.16
N GLN A 44 12.02 12.67 15.72
CA GLN A 44 12.98 13.36 16.60
C GLN A 44 12.30 14.19 17.69
N GLY A 45 11.05 14.62 17.48
CA GLY A 45 10.28 15.39 18.48
C GLY A 45 9.66 14.56 19.61
N ASN A 46 9.47 13.25 19.42
CA ASN A 46 8.63 12.43 20.31
C ASN A 46 9.24 11.10 20.79
N SER A 47 10.42 10.68 20.30
CA SER A 47 10.95 9.33 20.55
C SER A 47 12.04 9.27 21.62
N ARG A 48 11.93 8.30 22.54
CA ARG A 48 13.06 7.83 23.36
C ARG A 48 13.91 6.88 22.51
N SER A 49 15.21 6.74 22.78
CA SER A 49 16.06 5.88 21.92
C SER A 49 15.61 4.42 21.89
N GLU A 50 14.90 3.97 22.92
CA GLU A 50 14.35 2.61 23.04
C GLU A 50 13.20 2.32 22.03
N ASP A 51 12.63 3.35 21.39
CA ASP A 51 11.53 3.22 20.42
C ASP A 51 12.01 3.32 18.95
N LEU A 52 13.32 3.48 18.73
CA LEU A 52 13.92 3.78 17.41
C LEU A 52 13.54 2.79 16.31
N ALA A 53 13.59 1.50 16.61
CA ALA A 53 13.29 0.45 15.63
C ALA A 53 11.79 0.41 15.29
N TRP A 54 10.93 0.68 16.27
CA TRP A 54 9.48 0.73 16.10
C TRP A 54 9.05 1.95 15.29
N ASP A 55 9.62 3.11 15.58
CA ASP A 55 9.34 4.35 14.86
C ASP A 55 9.84 4.31 13.41
N SER A 56 10.97 3.65 13.17
CA SER A 56 11.50 3.43 11.81
C SER A 56 10.54 2.58 10.97
N LEU A 57 9.92 1.55 11.57
CA LEU A 57 8.89 0.74 10.90
C LEU A 57 7.64 1.56 10.60
N VAL A 58 7.15 2.35 11.56
CA VAL A 58 6.03 3.27 11.33
C VAL A 58 6.33 4.24 10.19
N GLY A 59 7.55 4.78 10.14
CA GLY A 59 7.99 5.65 9.06
C GLY A 59 8.00 4.97 7.68
N ILE A 60 8.51 3.75 7.58
CA ILE A 60 8.45 2.95 6.34
C ILE A 60 7.00 2.76 5.89
N LYS A 61 6.09 2.44 6.81
CA LYS A 61 4.67 2.25 6.52
C LYS A 61 4.03 3.52 5.95
N LEU A 62 4.28 4.65 6.58
CA LEU A 62 3.74 5.95 6.16
C LEU A 62 4.31 6.36 4.79
N VAL A 63 5.60 6.13 4.53
CA VAL A 63 6.21 6.40 3.23
C VAL A 63 5.55 5.56 2.12
N ILE A 64 5.33 4.27 2.37
CA ILE A 64 4.67 3.37 1.42
C ILE A 64 3.24 3.84 1.14
N TRP A 65 2.49 4.23 2.18
CA TRP A 65 1.13 4.74 2.02
C TRP A 65 1.09 6.06 1.26
N SER A 66 1.99 7.00 1.57
CA SER A 66 2.12 8.26 0.84
C SER A 66 2.46 8.05 -0.63
N ALA A 67 3.34 7.08 -0.95
CA ALA A 67 3.66 6.72 -2.32
C ALA A 67 2.42 6.17 -3.06
N GLY A 68 1.65 5.29 -2.41
CA GLY A 68 0.40 4.75 -2.95
C GLY A 68 -0.69 5.83 -3.16
N LEU A 69 -0.88 6.72 -2.19
CA LEU A 69 -1.82 7.84 -2.28
C LEU A 69 -1.42 8.83 -3.38
N SER A 70 -0.13 9.12 -3.50
CA SER A 70 0.41 9.96 -4.58
C SER A 70 0.16 9.30 -5.94
N GLY A 71 0.40 7.99 -6.06
CA GLY A 71 0.11 7.22 -7.28
C GLY A 71 -1.37 7.24 -7.66
N LEU A 72 -2.26 7.08 -6.69
CA LEU A 72 -3.71 7.17 -6.88
C LEU A 72 -4.13 8.57 -7.35
N GLY A 73 -3.65 9.61 -6.66
CA GLY A 73 -3.92 11.01 -6.99
C GLY A 73 -3.41 11.38 -8.39
N LEU A 74 -2.20 10.94 -8.74
CA LEU A 74 -1.62 11.13 -10.07
C LEU A 74 -2.47 10.48 -11.16
N ARG A 75 -2.98 9.27 -10.93
CA ARG A 75 -3.85 8.58 -11.90
C ARG A 75 -5.18 9.28 -12.10
N ILE A 76 -5.82 9.71 -11.01
CA ILE A 76 -7.06 10.50 -11.09
C ILE A 76 -6.81 11.81 -11.83
N TRP A 77 -5.68 12.47 -11.55
CA TRP A 77 -5.32 13.72 -12.21
C TRP A 77 -5.05 13.52 -13.71
N TRP A 78 -4.29 12.50 -14.11
CA TRP A 78 -4.05 12.19 -15.52
C TRP A 78 -5.33 11.85 -16.27
N TRP A 79 -6.24 11.10 -15.64
CA TRP A 79 -7.55 10.83 -16.21
C TRP A 79 -8.34 12.11 -16.45
N LYS A 80 -8.36 13.04 -15.49
CA LYS A 80 -8.99 14.36 -15.63
C LYS A 80 -8.36 15.22 -16.74
N GLN A 81 -7.06 15.06 -16.99
CA GLN A 81 -6.33 15.76 -18.04
C GLN A 81 -6.43 15.08 -19.41
N GLY A 82 -7.25 14.02 -19.55
CA GLY A 82 -7.40 13.28 -20.81
C GLY A 82 -6.16 12.48 -21.22
N ARG A 83 -5.19 12.27 -20.31
CA ARG A 83 -3.96 11.53 -20.59
C ARG A 83 -4.21 10.03 -20.45
N ASN A 84 -4.23 9.33 -21.58
CA ASN A 84 -4.40 7.88 -21.63
C ASN A 84 -3.06 7.14 -21.57
N ILE A 85 -2.47 7.04 -20.38
CA ILE A 85 -1.31 6.16 -20.15
C ILE A 85 -1.82 4.73 -19.95
N PRO A 86 -1.35 3.74 -20.74
CA PRO A 86 -1.84 2.37 -20.64
C PRO A 86 -1.67 1.82 -19.22
N TRP A 87 -2.71 1.14 -18.74
CA TRP A 87 -2.68 0.51 -17.43
C TRP A 87 -1.73 -0.69 -17.45
N GLN A 88 -0.73 -0.65 -16.56
CA GLN A 88 0.18 -1.75 -16.30
C GLN A 88 -0.12 -2.29 -14.90
N PRO A 89 0.18 -3.58 -14.62
CA PRO A 89 -0.16 -4.20 -13.33
C PRO A 89 0.34 -3.42 -12.11
N GLY A 90 1.60 -2.96 -12.14
CA GLY A 90 2.15 -2.14 -11.06
C GLY A 90 1.39 -0.82 -10.82
N HIS A 91 0.71 -0.24 -11.80
CA HIS A 91 -0.13 0.94 -11.56
C HIS A 91 -1.33 0.60 -10.66
N TRP A 92 -1.96 -0.55 -10.88
CA TRP A 92 -3.04 -1.06 -10.04
C TRP A 92 -2.53 -1.37 -8.64
N LEU A 93 -1.37 -2.02 -8.52
CA LEU A 93 -0.72 -2.30 -7.24
C LEU A 93 -0.45 -1.01 -6.46
N LEU A 94 0.08 0.03 -7.10
CA LEU A 94 0.34 1.32 -6.46
C LEU A 94 -0.95 1.99 -5.95
N CYS A 95 -2.01 1.97 -6.77
CA CYS A 95 -3.33 2.46 -6.35
C CYS A 95 -3.88 1.65 -5.17
N LEU A 96 -3.72 0.32 -5.18
CA LEU A 96 -4.14 -0.54 -4.08
C LEU A 96 -3.33 -0.27 -2.80
N VAL A 97 -2.02 0.01 -2.89
CA VAL A 97 -1.23 0.47 -1.73
C VAL A 97 -1.86 1.73 -1.13
N GLY A 98 -2.26 2.68 -1.98
CA GLY A 98 -2.94 3.90 -1.54
C GLY A 98 -4.27 3.59 -0.84
N CYS A 99 -5.14 2.77 -1.45
CA CYS A 99 -6.42 2.39 -0.86
C CYS A 99 -6.27 1.63 0.47
N VAL A 100 -5.36 0.66 0.53
CA VAL A 100 -5.10 -0.13 1.73
C VAL A 100 -4.46 0.73 2.83
N GLY A 101 -3.58 1.67 2.46
CA GLY A 101 -2.96 2.62 3.38
C GLY A 101 -3.91 3.71 3.90
N LEU A 102 -4.89 4.12 3.10
CA LEU A 102 -5.91 5.08 3.48
C LEU A 102 -6.79 4.55 4.63
N SER A 103 -7.10 3.25 4.61
CA SER A 103 -7.99 2.61 5.59
C SER A 103 -7.58 2.81 7.05
N PRO A 104 -6.34 2.49 7.50
CA PRO A 104 -5.91 2.74 8.87
C PRO A 104 -5.82 4.23 9.22
N ILE A 105 -5.44 5.09 8.26
CA ILE A 105 -5.39 6.56 8.47
C ILE A 105 -6.79 7.10 8.75
N LEU A 106 -7.77 6.78 7.90
CA LEU A 106 -9.15 7.21 8.07
C LEU A 106 -9.79 6.62 9.32
N SER A 107 -9.51 5.35 9.62
CA SER A 107 -9.99 4.70 10.85
C SER A 107 -9.53 5.47 12.08
N LYS A 108 -8.25 5.85 12.15
CA LYS A 108 -7.71 6.64 13.26
C LYS A 108 -8.30 8.05 13.30
N LEU A 109 -8.34 8.76 12.18
CA LEU A 109 -8.89 10.12 12.13
C LEU A 109 -10.37 10.16 12.57
N VAL A 110 -11.17 9.20 12.11
CA VAL A 110 -12.59 9.12 12.46
C VAL A 110 -12.76 8.81 13.94
N LEU A 111 -11.99 7.87 14.50
CA LEU A 111 -12.02 7.59 15.93
C LEU A 111 -11.63 8.82 16.76
N GLU A 112 -10.55 9.53 16.39
CA GLU A 112 -10.13 10.77 17.06
C GLU A 112 -11.20 11.85 17.01
N ILE A 113 -11.87 12.03 15.87
CA ILE A 113 -12.99 12.98 15.73
C ILE A 113 -14.14 12.58 16.65
N PHE A 114 -14.48 11.29 16.70
CA PHE A 114 -15.55 10.80 17.57
C PHE A 114 -15.24 11.03 19.05
N TRP A 115 -14.01 10.71 19.51
CA TRP A 115 -13.62 10.94 20.90
C TRP A 115 -13.58 12.42 21.28
N ARG A 116 -13.33 13.32 20.32
CA ARG A 116 -13.39 14.77 20.56
C ARG A 116 -14.82 15.30 20.66
N ILE A 117 -15.75 14.74 19.87
CA ILE A 117 -17.15 15.18 19.83
C ILE A 117 -17.95 14.59 20.99
N ASP A 118 -17.78 13.29 21.25
CA ASP A 118 -18.47 12.56 22.30
C ASP A 118 -17.48 11.66 23.05
N PRO A 119 -16.82 12.20 24.10
CA PRO A 119 -15.85 11.44 24.90
C PRO A 119 -16.49 10.41 25.84
N TYR A 120 -17.82 10.45 26.03
CA TYR A 120 -18.54 9.53 26.90
C TYR A 120 -19.75 8.94 26.16
N PRO A 121 -19.51 8.19 25.08
CA PRO A 121 -20.58 7.68 24.26
C PRO A 121 -21.42 6.67 25.06
N ASN A 122 -22.75 6.78 24.90
CA ASN A 122 -23.64 5.73 25.36
C ASN A 122 -23.35 4.41 24.59
N PRO A 123 -23.92 3.25 25.00
CA PRO A 123 -23.61 1.96 24.36
C PRO A 123 -23.83 1.92 22.85
N VAL A 124 -24.83 2.65 22.34
CA VAL A 124 -25.12 2.75 20.90
C VAL A 124 -24.07 3.61 20.20
N GLY A 125 -23.68 4.73 20.80
CA GLY A 125 -22.60 5.59 20.30
C GLY A 125 -21.27 4.84 20.24
N LEU A 126 -20.93 4.07 21.28
CA LEU A 126 -19.71 3.28 21.33
C LEU A 126 -19.69 2.22 20.22
N LEU A 127 -20.81 1.52 20.01
CA LEU A 127 -20.95 0.55 18.91
C LEU A 127 -20.72 1.21 17.55
N ILE A 128 -21.30 2.38 17.30
CA ILE A 128 -21.12 3.14 16.06
C ILE A 128 -19.64 3.50 15.88
N GLN A 129 -19.01 4.08 16.90
CA GLN A 129 -17.59 4.48 16.87
C GLN A 129 -16.66 3.30 16.55
N GLN A 130 -16.91 2.15 17.17
CA GLN A 130 -16.14 0.91 16.92
C GLN A 130 -16.43 0.29 15.55
N SER A 131 -17.59 0.56 14.96
CA SER A 131 -18.01 -0.03 13.68
C SER A 131 -17.36 0.64 12.46
N PHE A 132 -17.09 1.95 12.53
CA PHE A 132 -16.55 2.74 11.41
C PHE A 132 -15.23 2.20 10.82
N PRO A 133 -14.23 1.80 11.62
CA PRO A 133 -13.01 1.17 11.11
C PRO A 133 -13.26 -0.04 10.19
N TYR A 134 -14.26 -0.88 10.50
CA TYR A 134 -14.59 -2.03 9.66
C TYR A 134 -15.17 -1.64 8.31
N VAL A 135 -15.83 -0.48 8.19
CA VAL A 135 -16.31 0.05 6.91
C VAL A 135 -15.14 0.38 5.99
N PHE A 136 -14.08 1.01 6.53
CA PHE A 136 -12.88 1.32 5.75
C PHE A 136 -12.10 0.05 5.39
N LEU A 137 -12.04 -0.93 6.28
CA LEU A 137 -11.43 -2.23 5.99
C LEU A 137 -12.19 -2.99 4.91
N LEU A 138 -13.52 -3.03 4.98
CA LEU A 138 -14.39 -3.61 3.95
C LEU A 138 -14.19 -2.92 2.61
N ALA A 139 -14.15 -1.58 2.57
CA ALA A 139 -13.89 -0.83 1.34
C ALA A 139 -12.53 -1.18 0.72
N ALA A 140 -11.48 -1.35 1.53
CA ALA A 140 -10.17 -1.78 1.04
C ALA A 140 -10.19 -3.21 0.47
N VAL A 141 -10.87 -4.15 1.13
CA VAL A 141 -11.07 -5.53 0.63
C VAL A 141 -11.83 -5.52 -0.70
N LEU A 142 -12.93 -4.75 -0.78
CA LEU A 142 -13.71 -4.60 -2.01
C LEU A 142 -12.89 -3.96 -3.13
N ALA A 143 -11.99 -3.02 -2.83
CA ALA A 143 -11.09 -2.44 -3.83
C ALA A 143 -10.14 -3.49 -4.43
N ILE A 144 -9.57 -4.38 -3.62
CA ILE A 144 -8.71 -5.47 -4.08
C ILE A 144 -9.49 -6.42 -5.00
N TRP A 145 -10.67 -6.85 -4.57
CA TRP A 145 -11.55 -7.70 -5.40
C TRP A 145 -12.00 -6.98 -6.68
N GLY A 146 -12.29 -5.69 -6.61
CA GLY A 146 -12.60 -4.87 -7.76
C GLY A 146 -11.47 -4.86 -8.78
N VAL A 147 -10.22 -4.74 -8.34
CA VAL A 147 -9.05 -4.85 -9.22
C VAL A 147 -8.93 -6.25 -9.81
N ILE A 148 -9.17 -7.31 -9.03
CA ILE A 148 -9.13 -8.69 -9.54
C ILE A 148 -10.15 -8.93 -10.67
N PHE A 149 -11.38 -8.46 -10.52
CA PHE A 149 -12.46 -8.75 -11.47
C PHE A 149 -12.55 -7.75 -12.63
N PHE A 150 -12.21 -6.48 -12.40
CA PHE A 150 -12.50 -5.42 -13.37
C PHE A 150 -11.25 -4.75 -13.96
N ALA A 151 -10.06 -4.92 -13.36
CA ALA A 151 -8.87 -4.32 -13.94
C ALA A 151 -8.47 -5.04 -15.23
N PRO A 152 -8.14 -4.32 -16.32
CA PRO A 152 -7.66 -4.89 -17.57
C PRO A 152 -6.20 -5.33 -17.44
N MET A 153 -5.94 -6.35 -16.62
CA MET A 153 -4.62 -6.95 -16.39
C MET A 153 -4.52 -8.33 -17.03
N ARG A 154 -3.30 -8.77 -17.38
CA ARG A 154 -3.05 -10.16 -17.80
C ARG A 154 -3.44 -11.10 -16.65
N HIS A 155 -4.10 -12.21 -16.97
CA HIS A 155 -4.60 -13.18 -15.98
C HIS A 155 -3.56 -13.64 -14.95
N VAL A 156 -2.28 -13.74 -15.34
CA VAL A 156 -1.17 -14.09 -14.43
C VAL A 156 -1.03 -13.10 -13.27
N TRP A 157 -1.21 -11.80 -13.50
CA TRP A 157 -1.15 -10.77 -12.46
C TRP A 157 -2.38 -10.79 -11.57
N THR A 158 -3.54 -11.05 -12.15
CA THR A 158 -4.78 -11.26 -11.39
C THR A 158 -4.66 -12.47 -10.46
N LEU A 159 -4.16 -13.60 -10.97
CA LEU A 159 -3.93 -14.82 -10.18
C LEU A 159 -2.89 -14.61 -9.07
N ALA A 160 -1.86 -13.77 -9.31
CA ALA A 160 -0.89 -13.43 -8.28
C ALA A 160 -1.49 -12.61 -7.12
N LEU A 161 -2.58 -11.87 -7.35
CA LEU A 161 -3.29 -11.08 -6.33
C LEU A 161 -4.32 -11.89 -5.53
N PHE A 162 -4.78 -13.03 -6.05
CA PHE A 162 -5.82 -13.85 -5.40
C PHE A 162 -5.47 -14.28 -3.96
N PRO A 163 -4.27 -14.82 -3.68
CA PRO A 163 -3.91 -15.23 -2.33
C PRO A 163 -4.02 -14.08 -1.31
N GLU A 164 -3.64 -12.88 -1.72
CA GLU A 164 -3.73 -11.70 -0.86
C GLU A 164 -5.17 -11.26 -0.63
N ALA A 165 -6.00 -11.27 -1.68
CA ALA A 165 -7.42 -10.97 -1.56
C ALA A 165 -8.14 -11.93 -0.61
N ILE A 166 -7.84 -13.23 -0.71
CA ILE A 166 -8.37 -14.26 0.18
C ILE A 166 -7.89 -14.02 1.62
N THR A 167 -6.60 -13.75 1.81
CA THR A 167 -6.02 -13.50 3.15
C THR A 167 -6.66 -12.28 3.81
N ARG A 168 -6.82 -11.18 3.08
CA ARG A 168 -7.46 -9.95 3.58
C ARG A 168 -8.94 -10.14 3.88
N SER A 169 -9.67 -10.85 3.02
CA SER A 169 -11.07 -11.22 3.29
C SER A 169 -11.19 -12.09 4.54
N LEU A 170 -10.31 -13.09 4.70
CA LEU A 170 -10.29 -13.94 5.89
C LEU A 170 -9.96 -13.13 7.15
N SER A 171 -8.99 -12.19 7.07
CA SER A 171 -8.66 -11.26 8.16
C SER A 171 -9.89 -10.46 8.60
N LEU A 172 -10.62 -9.86 7.66
CA LEU A 172 -11.83 -9.11 7.94
C LEU A 172 -12.90 -9.98 8.61
N VAL A 173 -13.12 -11.20 8.11
CA VAL A 173 -14.09 -12.14 8.70
C VAL A 173 -13.69 -12.52 10.13
N LEU A 174 -12.40 -12.78 10.37
CA LEU A 174 -11.88 -13.09 11.70
C LEU A 174 -12.03 -11.90 12.65
N GLU A 175 -11.68 -10.69 12.20
CA GLU A 175 -11.82 -9.47 13.00
C GLU A 175 -13.28 -9.20 13.39
N LEU A 176 -14.22 -9.32 12.43
CA LEU A 176 -15.66 -9.19 12.70
C LEU A 176 -16.16 -10.29 13.64
N TYR A 177 -15.72 -11.53 13.43
CA TYR A 177 -16.07 -12.65 14.30
C TYR A 177 -15.59 -12.40 15.73
N PHE A 178 -14.33 -11.98 15.92
CA PHE A 178 -13.82 -11.65 17.25
C PHE A 178 -14.54 -10.46 17.85
N ALA A 179 -14.85 -9.41 17.08
CA ALA A 179 -15.57 -8.25 17.60
C ALA A 179 -16.98 -8.61 18.11
N ILE A 180 -17.68 -9.51 17.44
CA ILE A 180 -19.06 -9.90 17.77
C ILE A 180 -19.08 -10.97 18.88
N PHE A 181 -18.17 -11.94 18.82
CA PHE A 181 -18.22 -13.15 19.64
C PHE A 181 -17.16 -13.19 20.77
N GLN A 182 -16.32 -12.15 20.92
CA GLN A 182 -15.36 -12.06 22.03
C GLN A 182 -15.96 -12.37 23.41
N PRO A 183 -17.16 -11.88 23.77
CA PRO A 183 -17.74 -12.13 25.09
C PRO A 183 -18.19 -13.59 25.29
N LEU A 184 -18.34 -14.35 24.20
CA LEU A 184 -18.89 -15.71 24.19
C LEU A 184 -17.82 -16.80 24.01
N LEU A 185 -16.57 -16.42 23.73
CA LEU A 185 -15.49 -17.34 23.34
C LEU A 185 -14.25 -17.17 24.20
N ILE A 186 -14.19 -17.94 25.28
CA ILE A 186 -12.95 -18.53 25.79
C ILE A 186 -13.28 -20.03 25.97
N PRO A 187 -12.49 -20.95 25.38
CA PRO A 187 -11.04 -20.90 25.43
C PRO A 187 -10.34 -20.82 24.08
N SER A 188 -9.24 -20.06 24.12
CA SER A 188 -8.01 -20.08 23.32
C SER A 188 -7.36 -21.47 23.11
N GLY A 189 -8.09 -22.56 23.35
CA GLY A 189 -7.63 -23.95 23.25
C GLY A 189 -8.45 -24.82 22.28
N SER A 190 -9.41 -24.25 21.53
CA SER A 190 -10.11 -25.00 20.49
C SER A 190 -9.15 -25.30 19.34
N THR A 191 -9.03 -26.57 18.95
CA THR A 191 -8.19 -27.01 17.82
C THR A 191 -8.56 -26.28 16.53
N THR A 192 -9.83 -25.95 16.33
CA THR A 192 -10.32 -25.15 15.20
C THR A 192 -9.74 -23.74 15.20
N TYR A 193 -9.72 -23.07 16.36
CA TYR A 193 -9.14 -21.73 16.49
C TYR A 193 -7.64 -21.74 16.15
N THR A 194 -6.92 -22.72 16.69
CA THR A 194 -5.49 -22.93 16.37
C THR A 194 -5.30 -23.18 14.87
N VAL A 195 -6.04 -24.11 14.27
CA VAL A 195 -5.90 -24.42 12.83
C VAL A 195 -6.18 -23.20 11.96
N VAL A 196 -7.21 -22.40 12.28
CA VAL A 196 -7.56 -21.21 11.50
C VAL A 196 -6.50 -20.12 11.60
N ILE A 197 -5.97 -19.84 12.81
CA ILE A 197 -4.92 -18.83 12.98
C ILE A 197 -3.59 -19.27 12.37
N TRP A 198 -3.19 -20.52 12.58
CA TRP A 198 -1.96 -21.05 11.97
C TRP A 198 -2.08 -21.11 10.44
N GLY A 199 -3.23 -21.55 9.92
CA GLY A 199 -3.53 -21.52 8.49
C GLY A 199 -3.46 -20.11 7.92
N TYR A 200 -4.07 -19.13 8.59
CA TYR A 200 -3.97 -17.72 8.23
C TYR A 200 -2.50 -17.24 8.21
N GLY A 201 -1.71 -17.57 9.24
CA GLY A 201 -0.30 -17.20 9.34
C GLY A 201 0.56 -17.80 8.21
N ILE A 202 0.33 -19.06 7.84
CA ILE A 202 1.04 -19.70 6.73
C ILE A 202 0.66 -19.05 5.40
N ILE A 203 -0.63 -18.84 5.15
CA ILE A 203 -1.11 -18.25 3.90
C ILE A 203 -0.59 -16.81 3.78
N SER A 204 -0.64 -16.01 4.84
CA SER A 204 -0.12 -14.64 4.83
C SER A 204 1.40 -14.59 4.59
N THR A 205 2.14 -15.62 5.01
CA THR A 205 3.60 -15.76 4.76
C THR A 205 3.91 -16.02 3.30
N ILE A 206 3.06 -16.78 2.63
CA ILE A 206 3.27 -17.22 1.25
C ILE A 206 2.61 -16.26 0.24
N SER A 207 1.55 -15.53 0.64
CA SER A 207 0.80 -14.60 -0.21
C SER A 207 1.63 -13.55 -0.98
N PRO A 208 2.79 -13.06 -0.49
CA PRO A 208 3.60 -12.09 -1.23
C PRO A 208 4.40 -12.73 -2.39
N LEU A 209 4.70 -14.03 -2.29
CA LEU A 209 5.64 -14.72 -3.19
C LEU A 209 5.16 -14.73 -4.66
N PRO A 210 3.89 -15.01 -4.98
CA PRO A 210 3.42 -14.98 -6.36
C PRO A 210 3.69 -13.65 -7.07
N ILE A 211 3.49 -12.52 -6.39
CA ILE A 211 3.72 -11.19 -6.97
C ILE A 211 5.22 -10.93 -7.15
N LEU A 212 6.04 -11.31 -6.18
CA LEU A 212 7.50 -11.18 -6.26
C LEU A 212 8.09 -12.03 -7.39
N ILE A 213 7.69 -13.30 -7.48
CA ILE A 213 8.13 -14.22 -8.54
C ILE A 213 7.68 -13.70 -9.91
N LEU A 214 6.43 -13.25 -10.00
CA LEU A 214 5.88 -12.73 -11.26
C LEU A 214 6.57 -11.44 -11.69
N ALA A 215 6.92 -10.55 -10.76
CA ALA A 215 7.68 -9.35 -11.05
C ALA A 215 9.09 -9.65 -11.57
N LEU A 216 9.78 -10.63 -10.98
CA LEU A 216 11.09 -11.08 -11.45
C LEU A 216 10.97 -11.71 -12.85
N TRP A 217 9.97 -12.54 -13.07
CA TRP A 217 9.71 -13.14 -14.38
C TRP A 217 9.38 -12.08 -15.45
N ASP A 218 8.52 -11.11 -15.13
CA ASP A 218 8.18 -9.99 -16.02
C ASP A 218 9.36 -9.04 -16.25
N GLY A 219 10.34 -9.00 -15.35
CA GLY A 219 11.58 -8.24 -15.54
C GLY A 219 12.58 -8.94 -16.46
N VAL A 220 12.62 -10.27 -16.44
CA VAL A 220 13.58 -11.08 -17.21
C VAL A 220 13.06 -11.43 -18.60
N MET A 221 11.79 -11.78 -18.72
CA MET A 221 11.24 -12.42 -19.93
C MET A 221 10.47 -11.47 -20.85
N ASN A 222 10.24 -10.23 -20.43
CA ASN A 222 9.35 -9.33 -21.16
C ASN A 222 10.18 -8.46 -22.11
N GLU A 223 9.90 -8.58 -23.40
CA GLU A 223 10.63 -7.86 -24.45
C GLU A 223 10.28 -6.37 -24.51
N GLN A 224 9.14 -5.98 -23.92
CA GLN A 224 8.71 -4.58 -23.86
C GLN A 224 9.09 -3.95 -22.52
N PRO A 225 9.81 -2.80 -22.53
CA PRO A 225 10.16 -2.11 -21.30
C PRO A 225 8.91 -1.63 -20.56
N ARG A 226 8.82 -1.97 -19.27
CA ARG A 226 7.79 -1.47 -18.35
C ARG A 226 8.11 -0.04 -17.92
N ASP A 227 7.08 0.72 -17.60
CA ASP A 227 7.25 2.09 -17.07
C ASP A 227 7.81 2.05 -15.64
N TRP A 228 8.53 3.08 -15.22
CA TRP A 228 9.07 3.19 -13.85
C TRP A 228 7.95 3.11 -12.80
N MET A 229 6.75 3.62 -13.12
CA MET A 229 5.61 3.61 -12.22
C MET A 229 5.09 2.19 -11.97
N HIS A 230 5.25 1.27 -12.94
CA HIS A 230 4.96 -0.14 -12.73
C HIS A 230 5.88 -0.72 -11.65
N TRP A 231 7.19 -0.52 -11.78
CA TRP A 231 8.17 -1.02 -10.82
C TRP A 231 8.02 -0.38 -9.44
N ALA A 232 7.71 0.91 -9.38
CA ALA A 232 7.41 1.59 -8.12
C ALA A 232 6.19 0.98 -7.41
N GLY A 233 5.14 0.64 -8.17
CA GLY A 233 3.95 -0.01 -7.62
C GLY A 233 4.19 -1.43 -7.14
N VAL A 234 4.95 -2.22 -7.91
CA VAL A 234 5.40 -3.56 -7.49
C VAL A 234 6.21 -3.46 -6.19
N ALA A 235 7.21 -2.57 -6.14
CA ALA A 235 8.05 -2.39 -4.96
C ALA A 235 7.25 -1.95 -3.73
N ALA A 236 6.37 -0.94 -3.88
CA ALA A 236 5.54 -0.45 -2.79
C ALA A 236 4.60 -1.53 -2.25
N TRP A 237 3.99 -2.32 -3.13
CA TRP A 237 3.12 -3.42 -2.74
C TRP A 237 3.89 -4.56 -2.07
N SER A 238 5.01 -4.98 -2.64
CA SER A 238 5.89 -5.99 -2.05
C SER A 238 6.40 -5.58 -0.67
N LEU A 239 6.82 -4.33 -0.49
CA LEU A 239 7.23 -3.80 0.81
C LEU A 239 6.07 -3.75 1.81
N LEU A 240 4.87 -3.37 1.36
CA LEU A 240 3.67 -3.42 2.20
C LEU A 240 3.37 -4.84 2.69
N MET A 241 3.56 -5.85 1.83
CA MET A 241 3.34 -7.25 2.16
C MET A 241 4.44 -7.84 3.03
N LEU A 242 5.68 -7.41 2.84
CA LEU A 242 6.81 -7.86 3.65
C LEU A 242 6.89 -7.18 5.02
N TYR A 243 6.19 -6.06 5.22
CA TYR A 243 6.21 -5.27 6.44
C TYR A 243 5.97 -6.08 7.73
N PRO A 244 4.97 -6.97 7.84
CA PRO A 244 4.73 -7.72 9.07
C PRO A 244 5.91 -8.62 9.45
N TYR A 245 6.61 -9.19 8.46
CA TYR A 245 7.81 -10.00 8.69
C TYR A 245 8.99 -9.15 9.13
N LEU A 246 9.19 -7.99 8.51
CA LEU A 246 10.21 -7.04 8.93
C LEU A 246 9.98 -6.61 10.38
N ALA A 247 8.72 -6.32 10.75
CA ALA A 247 8.36 -5.98 12.13
C ALA A 247 8.60 -7.15 13.10
N ALA A 248 8.22 -8.37 12.72
CA ALA A 248 8.45 -9.57 13.54
C ALA A 248 9.95 -9.86 13.73
N VAL A 249 10.76 -9.70 12.68
CA VAL A 249 12.23 -9.86 12.77
C VAL A 249 12.84 -8.82 13.70
N VAL A 250 12.43 -7.55 13.59
CA VAL A 250 12.89 -6.49 14.50
C VAL A 250 12.54 -6.81 15.96
N LEU A 251 11.31 -7.29 16.23
CA LEU A 251 10.88 -7.71 17.56
C LEU A 251 11.68 -8.91 18.09
N LEU A 252 11.94 -9.91 17.25
CA LEU A 252 12.66 -11.14 17.64
C LEU A 252 14.15 -10.91 17.85
N LEU A 253 14.76 -9.98 17.12
CA LEU A 253 16.19 -9.66 17.25
C LEU A 253 16.49 -8.78 18.47
N GLY A 254 15.48 -8.37 19.24
CA GLY A 254 15.67 -7.69 20.51
C GLY A 254 16.44 -6.36 20.38
N ILE A 255 16.32 -5.70 19.22
CA ILE A 255 16.86 -4.34 19.03
C ILE A 255 15.93 -3.40 19.82
N GLN A 256 16.13 -3.35 21.14
CA GLN A 256 15.66 -2.30 22.05
C GLN A 256 16.60 -1.11 21.97
#